data_AF-A0AAU2UZZ5-F1
#
_entry.id   AF-A0AAU2UZZ5-F1
#
_cell.length_a   1.000
_cell.length_b   1.000
_cell.length_c   1.000
_cell.angle_alpha   90.00
_cell.angle_beta   90.00
_cell.angle_gamma   90.00
#
_symmetry.space_group_name_H-M   'P 1'
#
loop_
_entity.id
_entity.type
_entity.pdbx_description
1 polymer ?
#
loop_
_entity_poly.entity_id
_entity_poly.type
_entity_poly.pdbx_seq_one_letter_code
_entity_poly.pdbx_strand_id
1 'polypeptide(L)' 'MSGDGEALAQREVALVDLLDRLLAGGVVITGDLTLRIADVDLVRIDLNALVSSVRAEVPSPFEELACEELA' A
#
# COMPACT_ATOMS: atom_id res chain seq x y z
N MET A 1 3.93 -36.96 11.72
CA MET A 1 4.29 -35.65 12.30
C MET A 1 4.50 -34.73 11.11
N SER A 2 3.57 -33.79 10.94
CA SER A 2 3.37 -33.02 9.72
C SER A 2 4.42 -31.92 9.58
N GLY A 3 5.23 -31.96 8.52
CA GLY A 3 6.23 -30.94 8.17
C GLY A 3 5.67 -29.79 7.31
N ASP A 4 4.37 -29.81 7.01
CA ASP A 4 3.73 -28.83 6.12
C ASP A 4 3.62 -27.43 6.74
N GLY A 5 3.58 -27.34 8.08
CA GLY A 5 3.47 -26.07 8.81
C GLY A 5 4.73 -25.21 8.75
N GLU A 6 5.93 -25.81 8.76
CA GLU A 6 7.18 -25.04 8.69
C GLU A 6 7.47 -24.49 7.28
N ALA A 7 7.06 -25.23 6.24
CA ALA A 7 7.20 -24.77 4.85
C ALA A 7 6.28 -23.59 4.54
N LEU A 8 5.06 -23.56 5.11
CA LEU A 8 4.15 -22.43 5.01
C LEU A 8 4.67 -21.21 5.79
N ALA A 9 5.18 -21.43 7.01
CA ALA A 9 5.76 -20.35 7.82
C ALA A 9 6.97 -19.68 7.15
N GLN A 10 7.87 -20.45 6.51
CA GLN A 10 8.99 -19.88 5.75
C GLN A 10 8.54 -19.12 4.49
N ARG A 11 7.44 -19.52 3.86
CA ARG A 11 6.87 -18.84 2.69
C ARG A 11 6.22 -17.49 3.05
N GLU A 12 5.53 -17.43 4.17
CA GLU A 12 4.92 -16.19 4.68
C GLU A 12 5.97 -15.16 5.08
N VAL A 13 7.07 -15.58 5.72
CA VAL A 13 8.17 -14.69 6.09
C VAL A 13 8.81 -14.03 4.86
N ALA A 14 8.91 -14.74 3.72
CA ALA A 14 9.44 -14.17 2.49
C ALA A 14 8.54 -13.09 1.87
N LEU A 15 7.22 -13.20 1.99
CA LEU A 15 6.29 -12.18 1.51
C LEU A 15 6.33 -10.94 2.39
N VAL A 16 6.39 -11.12 3.71
CA VAL A 16 6.49 -10.01 4.67
C VAL A 16 7.83 -9.27 4.51
N ASP A 17 8.94 -9.96 4.28
CA ASP A 17 10.25 -9.33 4.08
C ASP A 17 10.35 -8.62 2.71
N LEU A 18 9.63 -9.10 1.69
CA LEU A 18 9.46 -8.39 0.41
C LEU A 18 8.59 -7.14 0.57
N LEU A 19 7.49 -7.25 1.31
CA LEU A 19 6.65 -6.11 1.67
C LEU A 19 7.45 -5.10 2.50
N ASP A 20 8.20 -5.53 3.51
CA ASP A 20 8.99 -4.67 4.39
C ASP A 20 10.13 -4.01 3.62
N ARG A 21 10.80 -4.69 2.68
CA ARG A 21 11.79 -4.06 1.79
C ARG A 21 11.15 -3.09 0.79
N LEU A 22 9.97 -3.40 0.25
CA LEU A 22 9.21 -2.48 -0.60
C LEU A 22 8.74 -1.25 0.20
N LEU A 23 8.36 -1.45 1.46
CA LEU A 23 7.95 -0.40 2.39
C LEU A 23 9.14 0.43 2.91
N ALA A 24 10.31 -0.19 3.09
CA ALA A 24 11.54 0.46 3.57
C ALA A 24 12.26 1.24 2.47
N GLY A 25 12.25 0.75 1.22
CA GLY A 25 12.86 1.41 0.07
C GLY A 25 11.93 2.42 -0.64
N GLY A 26 10.62 2.27 -0.45
CA GLY A 26 9.60 3.00 -1.20
C GLY A 26 9.35 2.36 -2.57
N VAL A 27 8.07 2.19 -2.93
CA VAL A 27 7.66 1.67 -4.23
C VAL A 27 6.76 2.67 -4.94
N VAL A 28 7.00 2.90 -6.23
CA VAL A 28 6.11 3.69 -7.09
C VAL A 28 5.15 2.73 -7.78
N ILE A 29 3.88 2.78 -7.40
CA ILE A 29 2.80 2.06 -8.05
C ILE A 29 2.28 2.93 -9.19
N THR A 30 2.34 2.40 -10.41
CA THR A 30 1.71 3.01 -11.59
C THR A 30 0.56 2.11 -12.01
N GLY A 31 -0.59 2.70 -12.30
CA GLY A 31 -1.77 1.95 -12.73
C GLY A 31 -2.88 2.87 -13.19
N ASP A 32 -4.00 2.30 -13.61
CA ASP A 32 -5.19 3.05 -13.97
C ASP A 32 -6.46 2.39 -13.42
N LEU A 33 -7.39 3.20 -12.95
CA LEU A 33 -8.67 2.79 -12.40
C LEU A 33 -9.79 3.39 -13.26
N THR A 34 -10.72 2.54 -13.70
CA THR A 34 -11.93 3.00 -14.40
C THR A 34 -13.16 2.71 -13.56
N LEU A 35 -13.94 3.75 -13.27
CA LEU A 35 -15.21 3.65 -12.55
C LEU A 35 -16.33 3.39 -13.56
N ARG A 36 -16.96 2.22 -13.43
CA ARG A 36 -18.11 1.79 -14.21
C ARG A 36 -19.39 1.86 -13.40
N ILE A 37 -20.48 2.26 -14.06
CA ILE A 37 -21.85 2.15 -13.54
C ILE A 37 -22.70 1.56 -14.63
N ALA A 38 -23.50 0.53 -14.33
CA ALA A 38 -24.41 -0.11 -15.30
C ALA A 38 -23.71 -0.47 -16.64
N ASP A 39 -22.56 -1.14 -16.56
CA ASP A 39 -21.73 -1.57 -17.70
C ASP A 39 -21.14 -0.45 -18.58
N VAL A 40 -21.31 0.83 -18.22
CA VAL A 40 -20.66 1.95 -18.92
C VAL A 40 -19.51 2.56 -18.13
N ASP A 41 -18.37 2.75 -18.80
CA ASP A 41 -17.18 3.41 -18.26
C ASP A 41 -17.44 4.92 -18.18
N LEU A 42 -17.42 5.50 -16.98
CA LEU A 42 -17.71 6.92 -16.77
C LEU A 42 -16.44 7.74 -16.56
N VAL A 43 -15.51 7.22 -15.77
CA VAL A 43 -14.33 7.96 -15.33
C VAL A 43 -13.13 7.05 -15.39
N ARG A 44 -12.06 7.49 -16.07
CA ARG A 44 -10.76 6.82 -16.09
C ARG A 44 -9.76 7.70 -15.33
N ILE A 45 -9.03 7.09 -14.41
CA ILE A 45 -8.08 7.76 -13.51
C ILE A 45 -6.73 7.06 -13.67
N ASP A 46 -5.72 7.80 -14.12
CA ASP A 46 -4.34 7.31 -14.13
C ASP A 46 -3.70 7.61 -12.76
N LEU A 47 -3.22 6.57 -12.09
CA LEU A 47 -2.72 6.58 -10.73
C LEU A 47 -1.20 6.42 -10.72
N ASN A 48 -0.52 7.36 -10.05
CA ASN A 48 0.89 7.25 -9.68
C ASN A 48 0.98 7.44 -8.17
N ALA A 49 1.18 6.35 -7.44
CA ALA A 49 1.24 6.36 -5.99
C ALA A 49 2.64 5.95 -5.50
N LEU A 50 3.30 6.82 -4.73
CA LEU A 50 4.51 6.46 -4.00
C LEU A 50 4.10 5.89 -2.64
N VAL A 51 4.36 4.61 -2.41
CA VAL A 51 4.15 3.94 -1.13
C VAL A 51 5.49 3.84 -0.43
N SER A 52 5.66 4.62 0.63
CA SER A 52 6.82 4.58 1.51
C SER A 52 6.38 4.44 2.96
N SER A 53 7.22 3.88 3.81
CA SER A 53 7.02 3.91 5.26
C SER A 53 6.95 5.34 5.77
N VAL A 54 5.99 5.63 6.65
CA VAL A 54 5.87 6.92 7.33
C VAL A 54 7.06 7.07 8.28
N ARG A 55 7.81 8.15 8.14
CA ARG A 55 8.97 8.49 8.99
C ARG A 55 8.90 9.96 9.35
N ALA A 56 9.65 10.40 10.35
CA ALA A 56 9.71 11.82 10.69
C ALA A 56 10.14 12.70 9.49
N GLU A 57 10.94 12.16 8.57
CA GLU A 57 11.34 12.85 7.33
C GLU A 57 10.26 12.85 6.23
N VAL A 58 9.28 11.93 6.30
CA VAL A 58 8.17 11.80 5.34
C VAL A 58 6.87 11.63 6.15
N PRO A 59 6.28 12.75 6.60
CA PRO A 59 5.10 12.73 7.47
C PRO A 59 3.86 12.22 6.73
N SER A 60 2.86 11.77 7.49
CA SER A 60 1.59 11.36 6.90
C SER A 60 0.83 12.59 6.39
N PRO A 61 0.33 12.60 5.14
CA PRO A 61 -0.42 13.74 4.61
C PRO A 61 -1.76 13.98 5.34
N PHE A 62 -2.21 13.02 6.14
CA PHE A 62 -3.45 13.13 6.92
C PHE A 62 -3.23 13.67 8.34
N GLU A 63 -1.97 13.82 8.81
CA GLU A 63 -1.70 14.44 10.12
C GLU A 63 -2.02 15.94 10.12
N GLU A 64 -1.92 16.64 8.98
CA GLU A 64 -2.27 18.06 8.88
C GLU A 64 -3.77 18.31 9.13
N LEU A 65 -4.65 17.39 8.70
CA LEU A 65 -6.11 17.53 8.88
C LEU A 65 -6.57 17.29 10.34
N ALA A 66 -5.82 16.52 11.11
CA ALA A 66 -6.19 16.21 12.51
C ALA A 66 -6.07 17.42 13.45
N CYS A 67 -5.27 18.45 13.07
CA CYS A 67 -5.15 19.67 13.85
C CYS A 67 -6.29 20.68 13.58
N GLU A 68 -7.01 20.56 12.46
CA GLU A 68 -8.15 21.43 12.12
C GLU A 68 -9.45 21.03 12.83
N GLU A 69 -9.59 19.79 13.30
CA GLU A 69 -10.81 19.35 14.02
C GLU A 69 -10.86 19.86 15.48
N LEU A 70 -9.78 20.46 15.98
CA LEU A 70 -9.67 20.99 17.36
C LEU A 70 -9.64 22.52 17.45
N ALA A 71 -9.87 23.26 16.35
CA ALA A 71 -9.93 24.73 16.33
C ALA A 71 -11.37 25.25 16.10
#